data_AF-A0A7C3KT52-F1
#
_entry.id   AF-A0A7C3KT52-F1
#
_cell.length_a   1.000
_cell.length_b   1.000
_cell.length_c   1.000
_cell.angle_alpha   90.00
_cell.angle_beta   90.00
_cell.angle_gamma   90.00
#
_symmetry.space_group_name_H-M   'P 1'
#
loop_
_entity.id
_entity.type
_entity.pdbx_description
1 polymer ?
#
loop_
_entity_poly.entity_id
_entity_poly.type
_entity_poly.pdbx_seq_one_letter_code
_entity_poly.pdbx_strand_id
1 'polypeptide(L)'
;GGGRASARSTVSVVVGGAIAKLLLREAGIGIWAFTSQVGNVKLLKHYSKLDLKKTYDSLVRCPDELVGQAMIKKIERTRKEGDTIGGIASCVIQGVQPGLGEPVFDKLHADLAKAMLSINAVKGFEYGSGFEGTKMKGSEHNDIFYREGRQVRTKTNYSGGIQGGISNGEDIYFRVAFKPVATLMQKQRTVNAKGEEVEMMGKGRHDPCVLPRAVPVVEAMAALVIADHLLRSKTVKLSKE
;
A
#
# COMPACT_ATOMS: atom_id res chain seq x y z
N GLY A 1 -2.83 -21.53 16.31
CA GLY A 1 -1.66 -21.23 15.45
C GLY A 1 -2.11 -20.74 14.09
N GLY A 2 -1.22 -20.14 13.29
CA GLY A 2 -1.57 -19.35 12.10
C GLY A 2 -2.28 -20.07 10.95
N GLY A 3 -2.16 -21.40 10.80
CA GLY A 3 -2.93 -22.18 9.81
C GLY A 3 -3.09 -21.52 8.42
N ARG A 4 -4.30 -21.61 7.86
CA ARG A 4 -4.67 -20.97 6.57
C ARG A 4 -4.67 -19.43 6.63
N ALA A 5 -4.87 -18.85 7.82
CA ALA A 5 -4.92 -17.40 8.02
C ALA A 5 -3.52 -16.77 8.17
N SER A 6 -2.46 -17.57 8.11
CA SER A 6 -1.07 -17.12 8.30
C SER A 6 -0.63 -16.23 7.16
N ALA A 7 0.14 -15.19 7.50
CA ALA A 7 0.84 -14.36 6.53
C ALA A 7 1.84 -15.13 5.65
N ARG A 8 2.09 -16.42 5.93
CA ARG A 8 2.88 -17.31 5.05
C ARG A 8 2.30 -17.42 3.64
N SER A 9 1.00 -17.21 3.45
CA SER A 9 0.38 -17.13 2.12
C SER A 9 0.94 -16.00 1.25
N THR A 10 1.48 -14.93 1.86
CA THR A 10 2.03 -13.79 1.12
C THR A 10 3.29 -14.12 0.33
N VAL A 11 3.99 -15.23 0.64
CA VAL A 11 5.15 -15.69 -0.14
C VAL A 11 4.75 -15.95 -1.59
N SER A 12 3.65 -16.68 -1.83
CA SER A 12 3.16 -16.96 -3.18
C SER A 12 2.72 -15.69 -3.90
N VAL A 13 2.13 -14.74 -3.16
CA VAL A 13 1.75 -13.42 -3.70
C VAL A 13 2.98 -12.65 -4.16
N VAL A 14 4.05 -12.61 -3.36
CA VAL A 14 5.29 -11.90 -3.72
C VAL A 14 5.95 -12.51 -4.95
N VAL A 15 5.96 -13.85 -5.07
CA VAL A 15 6.46 -14.53 -6.28
C VAL A 15 5.63 -14.16 -7.51
N GLY A 16 4.30 -14.24 -7.43
CA GLY A 16 3.42 -13.83 -8.53
C GLY A 16 3.56 -12.35 -8.89
N GLY A 17 3.68 -11.49 -7.88
CA GLY A 17 3.90 -10.06 -8.04
C GLY A 17 5.24 -9.72 -8.70
N ALA A 18 6.30 -10.52 -8.48
CA ALA A 18 7.56 -10.35 -9.18
C ALA A 18 7.41 -10.62 -10.69
N ILE A 19 6.67 -11.66 -11.07
CA ILE A 19 6.34 -11.94 -12.48
C ILE A 19 5.48 -10.82 -13.07
N ALA A 20 4.47 -10.35 -12.34
CA ALA A 20 3.64 -9.23 -12.75
C ALA A 20 4.48 -7.96 -12.96
N LYS A 21 5.43 -7.65 -12.08
CA LYS A 21 6.34 -6.52 -12.23
C LYS A 21 7.22 -6.63 -13.48
N LEU A 22 7.67 -7.83 -13.84
CA LEU A 22 8.41 -8.05 -15.11
C LEU A 22 7.53 -7.71 -16.32
N LEU A 23 6.28 -8.19 -16.35
CA LEU A 23 5.32 -7.86 -17.40
C LEU A 23 5.04 -6.35 -17.47
N LEU A 24 4.81 -5.71 -16.32
CA LEU A 24 4.49 -4.28 -16.23
C LEU A 24 5.65 -3.39 -16.67
N ARG A 25 6.89 -3.82 -16.44
CA ARG A 25 8.08 -3.10 -16.91
C ARG A 25 8.12 -2.96 -18.42
N GLU A 26 7.67 -3.97 -19.17
CA GLU A 26 7.56 -3.92 -20.64
C GLU A 26 6.52 -2.88 -21.11
N ALA A 27 5.55 -2.55 -20.26
CA ALA A 27 4.58 -1.48 -20.48
C ALA A 27 5.04 -0.11 -19.92
N GLY A 28 6.27 -0.01 -19.43
CA GLY A 28 6.81 1.21 -18.82
C GLY A 28 6.23 1.52 -17.43
N ILE A 29 5.57 0.56 -16.77
CA ILE A 29 4.93 0.76 -15.47
C ILE A 29 5.86 0.35 -14.33
N GLY A 30 6.08 1.26 -13.37
CA GLY A 30 6.88 1.03 -12.17
C GLY A 30 6.03 1.07 -10.91
N ILE A 31 6.33 0.21 -9.93
CA ILE A 31 5.60 0.12 -8.65
C ILE A 31 6.57 0.14 -7.48
N TRP A 32 6.36 1.12 -6.60
CA TRP A 32 7.20 1.40 -5.45
C TRP A 32 6.33 1.57 -4.20
N ALA A 33 6.53 0.73 -3.20
CA ALA A 33 5.94 0.93 -1.88
C ALA A 33 7.00 1.18 -0.83
N PHE A 34 6.63 1.86 0.24
CA PHE A 34 7.54 2.22 1.32
C PHE A 34 6.78 2.47 2.63
N THR A 35 7.47 2.32 3.74
CA THR A 35 6.94 2.69 5.05
C THR A 35 6.89 4.21 5.18
N SER A 36 5.69 4.77 5.31
CA SER A 36 5.47 6.21 5.44
C SER A 36 5.09 6.64 6.86
N GLN A 37 4.73 5.71 7.73
CA GLN A 37 4.47 5.99 9.14
C GLN A 37 4.70 4.77 10.02
N VAL A 38 5.29 4.96 11.20
CA VAL A 38 5.32 3.97 12.29
C VAL A 38 4.83 4.65 13.56
N GLY A 39 3.71 4.18 14.12
CA GLY A 39 3.06 4.85 15.25
C GLY A 39 2.80 6.32 14.95
N ASN A 40 3.41 7.21 15.72
CA ASN A 40 3.33 8.67 15.56
C ASN A 40 4.47 9.29 14.72
N VAL A 41 5.48 8.51 14.31
CA VAL A 41 6.57 8.99 13.44
C VAL A 41 6.11 8.90 11.99
N LYS A 42 5.97 10.05 11.32
CA LYS A 42 5.39 10.16 9.98
C LYS A 42 6.36 10.82 9.00
N LEU A 43 6.36 10.33 7.76
CA LEU A 43 6.98 11.01 6.65
C LEU A 43 6.09 12.17 6.19
N LEU A 44 6.59 13.41 6.29
CA LEU A 44 5.85 14.61 5.89
C LEU A 44 6.13 15.04 4.44
N LYS A 45 7.25 14.56 3.86
CA LYS A 45 7.60 14.85 2.47
C LYS A 45 6.64 14.10 1.53
N HIS A 46 6.15 14.82 0.52
CA HIS A 46 5.43 14.20 -0.59
C HIS A 46 6.33 13.22 -1.34
N TYR A 47 5.78 12.13 -1.88
CA TYR A 47 6.56 11.06 -2.49
C TYR A 47 7.39 11.53 -3.69
N SER A 48 6.92 12.55 -4.42
CA SER A 48 7.64 13.15 -5.55
C SER A 48 8.96 13.83 -5.15
N LYS A 49 9.18 14.08 -3.85
CA LYS A 49 10.42 14.65 -3.31
C LYS A 49 11.35 13.59 -2.72
N LEU A 50 11.03 12.30 -2.92
CA LEU A 50 11.79 11.17 -2.39
C LEU A 50 12.43 10.40 -3.53
N ASP A 51 13.58 9.80 -3.24
CA ASP A 51 14.13 8.75 -4.08
C ASP A 51 13.56 7.40 -3.62
N LEU A 52 12.49 6.95 -4.28
CA LEU A 52 11.80 5.70 -3.92
C LEU A 52 12.71 4.46 -4.07
N LYS A 53 13.81 4.54 -4.83
CA LYS A 53 14.76 3.43 -4.97
C LYS A 53 15.49 3.13 -3.66
N LYS A 54 15.68 4.15 -2.81
CA LYS A 54 16.30 4.01 -1.48
C LYS A 54 15.46 3.26 -0.45
N THR A 55 14.22 2.90 -0.80
CA THR A 55 13.36 2.07 0.05
C THR A 55 14.09 0.81 0.51
N TYR A 56 14.81 0.14 -0.38
CA TYR A 56 15.43 -1.14 -0.07
C TYR A 56 16.76 -1.03 0.70
N ASP A 57 17.33 0.17 0.79
CA ASP A 57 18.54 0.46 1.57
C ASP A 57 18.23 0.60 3.07
N SER A 58 16.97 0.90 3.40
CA SER A 58 16.50 1.12 4.77
C SER A 58 15.95 -0.15 5.42
N LEU A 59 16.36 -0.41 6.68
CA LEU A 59 15.84 -1.54 7.48
C LEU A 59 14.33 -1.48 7.69
N VAL A 60 13.77 -0.26 7.76
CA VAL A 60 12.33 -0.05 7.92
C VAL A 60 11.61 0.22 6.62
N ARG A 61 12.32 0.12 5.48
CA ARG A 61 11.78 0.41 4.15
C ARG A 61 11.25 1.84 4.00
N CYS A 62 11.87 2.81 4.66
CA CYS A 62 11.56 4.23 4.50
C CYS A 62 12.66 4.87 3.64
N PRO A 63 12.32 5.56 2.52
CA PRO A 63 13.31 6.16 1.62
C PRO A 63 13.91 7.48 2.15
N ASP A 64 13.39 8.01 3.26
CA ASP A 64 13.99 9.14 3.96
C ASP A 64 14.83 8.63 5.14
N GLU A 65 16.13 8.92 5.12
CA GLU A 65 17.08 8.40 6.09
C GLU A 65 16.78 8.88 7.52
N LEU A 66 16.54 10.18 7.70
CA LEU A 66 16.31 10.78 9.02
C LEU A 66 15.03 10.24 9.64
N VAL A 67 13.94 10.20 8.86
CA VAL A 67 12.66 9.65 9.33
C VAL A 67 12.78 8.14 9.54
N GLY A 68 13.49 7.42 8.67
CA GLY A 68 13.76 5.99 8.81
C GLY A 68 14.48 5.65 10.12
N GLN A 69 15.50 6.42 10.50
CA GLN A 69 16.18 6.25 11.79
C GLN A 69 15.26 6.51 12.99
N ALA A 70 14.40 7.51 12.91
CA ALA A 70 13.40 7.78 13.95
C ALA A 70 12.37 6.62 14.06
N MET A 71 11.94 6.05 12.94
CA MET A 71 11.07 4.87 12.90
C MET A 71 11.75 3.65 13.52
N ILE A 72 13.03 3.39 13.21
CA ILE A 72 13.82 2.30 13.81
C ILE A 72 13.84 2.44 15.33
N LYS A 73 14.21 3.61 15.84
CA LYS A 73 14.23 3.88 17.30
C LYS A 73 12.87 3.65 17.94
N LYS A 74 11.78 4.04 17.27
CA LYS A 74 10.42 3.81 17.76
C LYS A 74 10.08 2.33 17.85
N ILE A 75 10.39 1.54 16.81
CA ILE A 75 10.16 0.09 16.80
C ILE A 75 10.99 -0.61 17.89
N GLU A 76 12.26 -0.24 18.04
CA GLU A 76 13.14 -0.82 19.06
C GLU A 76 12.67 -0.51 20.48
N ARG A 77 12.21 0.72 20.72
CA ARG A 77 11.61 1.09 22.00
C ARG A 77 10.37 0.25 22.30
N THR A 78 9.43 0.17 21.37
CA THR A 78 8.21 -0.64 21.55
C THR A 78 8.53 -2.12 21.76
N ARG A 79 9.54 -2.65 21.05
CA ARG A 79 10.02 -4.02 21.27
C ARG A 79 10.56 -4.22 22.70
N LYS A 80 11.34 -3.28 23.24
CA LYS A 80 11.86 -3.34 24.62
C LYS A 80 10.75 -3.26 25.67
N GLU A 81 9.65 -2.57 25.35
CA GLU A 81 8.43 -2.50 26.17
C GLU A 81 7.62 -3.83 26.12
N GLY A 82 8.01 -4.79 25.27
CA GLY A 82 7.31 -6.07 25.09
C GLY A 82 6.02 -5.96 24.26
N ASP A 83 5.83 -4.83 23.59
CA ASP A 83 4.63 -4.47 22.82
C ASP A 83 4.92 -4.48 21.31
N THR A 84 3.93 -4.14 20.48
CA THR A 84 4.03 -4.05 19.03
C THR A 84 3.41 -2.76 18.53
N ILE A 85 3.78 -2.33 17.32
CA ILE A 85 3.30 -1.08 16.74
C ILE A 85 2.91 -1.23 15.27
N GLY A 86 1.81 -0.57 14.91
CA GLY A 86 1.32 -0.46 13.55
C GLY A 86 1.84 0.79 12.84
N GLY A 87 1.23 1.10 11.71
CA GLY A 87 1.55 2.30 10.93
C GLY A 87 1.05 2.19 9.49
N ILE A 88 1.73 2.85 8.56
CA ILE A 88 1.25 3.02 7.19
C ILE A 88 2.36 2.70 6.19
N ALA A 89 2.01 1.91 5.18
CA ALA A 89 2.79 1.78 3.96
C ALA A 89 2.13 2.62 2.86
N SER A 90 2.90 3.43 2.15
CA SER A 90 2.47 4.13 0.95
C SER A 90 2.92 3.35 -0.28
N CYS A 91 2.18 3.44 -1.37
CA CYS A 91 2.54 2.88 -2.66
C CYS A 91 2.29 3.90 -3.78
N VAL A 92 3.17 3.91 -4.77
CA VAL A 92 3.10 4.75 -5.96
C VAL A 92 3.31 3.86 -7.19
N ILE A 93 2.42 3.97 -8.15
CA ILE A 93 2.44 3.27 -9.43
C ILE A 93 2.59 4.35 -10.51
N GLN A 94 3.68 4.30 -11.26
CA GLN A 94 4.06 5.32 -12.23
C GLN A 94 4.00 4.75 -13.65
N GLY A 95 3.78 5.60 -14.65
CA GLY A 95 3.77 5.22 -16.06
C GLY A 95 2.47 4.57 -16.55
N VAL A 96 1.42 4.55 -15.72
CA VAL A 96 0.11 4.01 -16.09
C VAL A 96 -0.54 4.92 -17.12
N GLN A 97 -0.85 4.36 -18.30
CA GLN A 97 -1.53 5.11 -19.36
C GLN A 97 -2.99 5.41 -18.98
N PRO A 98 -3.60 6.51 -19.47
CA PRO A 98 -5.02 6.78 -19.26
C PRO A 98 -5.93 5.64 -19.79
N GLY A 99 -7.01 5.36 -19.06
CA GLY A 99 -8.04 4.40 -19.47
C GLY A 99 -7.83 2.95 -18.99
N LEU A 100 -6.89 2.71 -18.06
CA LEU A 100 -6.73 1.43 -17.39
C LEU A 100 -7.75 1.28 -16.25
N GLY A 101 -8.51 0.19 -16.19
CA GLY A 101 -9.56 -0.03 -15.19
C GLY A 101 -10.93 -0.30 -15.82
N GLU A 102 -11.93 -0.55 -14.98
CA GLU A 102 -13.34 -0.58 -15.39
C GLU A 102 -14.16 0.56 -14.77
N PRO A 103 -15.23 1.04 -15.44
CA PRO A 103 -16.04 2.13 -14.93
C PRO A 103 -17.12 1.70 -13.92
N VAL A 104 -17.46 0.39 -13.81
CA VAL A 104 -18.63 -0.06 -13.04
C VAL A 104 -18.29 -1.06 -11.94
N PHE A 105 -18.05 -2.33 -12.28
CA PHE A 105 -17.95 -3.42 -11.29
C PHE A 105 -16.52 -3.66 -10.79
N ASP A 106 -15.53 -3.57 -11.67
CA ASP A 106 -14.12 -3.81 -11.34
C ASP A 106 -13.33 -2.49 -11.39
N LYS A 107 -13.83 -1.46 -10.69
CA LYS A 107 -13.15 -0.17 -10.66
C LYS A 107 -11.73 -0.33 -10.14
N LEU A 108 -10.76 0.31 -10.80
CA LEU A 108 -9.34 0.09 -10.49
C LEU A 108 -9.01 0.35 -9.01
N HIS A 109 -9.53 1.44 -8.43
CA HIS A 109 -9.34 1.75 -7.01
C HIS A 109 -10.04 0.74 -6.08
N ALA A 110 -11.17 0.15 -6.50
CA ALA A 110 -11.90 -0.83 -5.72
C ALA A 110 -11.15 -2.18 -5.69
N ASP A 111 -10.58 -2.61 -6.81
CA ASP A 111 -9.74 -3.82 -6.85
C ASP A 111 -8.41 -3.64 -6.11
N LEU A 112 -7.78 -2.46 -6.23
CA LEU A 112 -6.63 -2.10 -5.40
C LEU A 112 -7.01 -2.15 -3.92
N ALA A 113 -8.15 -1.56 -3.53
CA ALA A 113 -8.62 -1.60 -2.14
C ALA A 113 -8.86 -3.04 -1.68
N LYS A 114 -9.56 -3.87 -2.46
CA LYS A 114 -9.79 -5.29 -2.17
C LYS A 114 -8.47 -6.05 -1.97
N ALA A 115 -7.51 -5.86 -2.87
CA ALA A 115 -6.20 -6.49 -2.77
C ALA A 115 -5.45 -6.05 -1.50
N MET A 116 -5.41 -4.75 -1.20
CA MET A 116 -4.72 -4.24 -0.01
C MET A 116 -5.41 -4.65 1.29
N LEU A 117 -6.74 -4.55 1.36
CA LEU A 117 -7.53 -4.94 2.53
C LEU A 117 -7.47 -6.44 2.82
N SER A 118 -7.14 -7.27 1.81
CA SER A 118 -6.92 -8.71 1.99
C SER A 118 -5.60 -9.05 2.69
N ILE A 119 -4.65 -8.11 2.74
CA ILE A 119 -3.35 -8.33 3.40
C ILE A 119 -3.57 -8.43 4.92
N ASN A 120 -2.93 -9.40 5.56
CA ASN A 120 -3.01 -9.57 7.00
C ASN A 120 -2.62 -8.27 7.75
N ALA A 121 -3.32 -8.01 8.85
CA ALA A 121 -3.17 -6.81 9.69
C ALA A 121 -3.57 -5.47 9.04
N VAL A 122 -3.99 -5.45 7.77
CA VAL A 122 -4.55 -4.22 7.18
C VAL A 122 -5.91 -3.89 7.80
N LYS A 123 -6.13 -2.60 8.03
CA LYS A 123 -7.35 -2.02 8.59
C LYS A 123 -7.89 -0.83 7.83
N GLY A 124 -7.14 -0.31 6.86
CA GLY A 124 -7.58 0.82 6.06
C GLY A 124 -6.82 0.92 4.75
N PHE A 125 -7.50 1.49 3.76
CA PHE A 125 -6.98 1.82 2.45
C PHE A 125 -7.52 3.20 2.08
N GLU A 126 -6.63 4.08 1.62
CA GLU A 126 -7.01 5.36 1.02
C GLU A 126 -6.14 5.62 -0.20
N TYR A 127 -6.69 6.29 -1.21
CA TYR A 127 -5.98 6.63 -2.45
C TYR A 127 -6.18 8.12 -2.75
N GLY A 128 -5.26 8.71 -3.51
CA GLY A 128 -5.30 10.14 -3.77
C GLY A 128 -5.24 10.97 -2.48
N SER A 129 -6.06 12.02 -2.40
CA SER A 129 -6.24 12.84 -1.20
C SER A 129 -6.83 12.06 -0.03
N GLY A 130 -7.38 10.86 -0.27
CA GLY A 130 -7.89 9.96 0.76
C GLY A 130 -8.93 10.63 1.67
N PHE A 131 -8.82 10.34 2.97
CA PHE A 131 -9.71 10.92 3.98
C PHE A 131 -9.50 12.44 4.18
N GLU A 132 -8.35 13.01 3.80
CA GLU A 132 -8.14 14.47 3.88
C GLU A 132 -8.96 15.22 2.83
N GLY A 133 -9.22 14.59 1.68
CA GLY A 133 -10.06 15.17 0.62
C GLY A 133 -11.51 15.43 1.05
N THR A 134 -12.02 14.72 2.06
CA THR A 134 -13.40 14.91 2.54
C THR A 134 -13.63 16.26 3.22
N LYS A 135 -12.55 16.98 3.55
CA LYS A 135 -12.57 18.30 4.20
C LYS A 135 -12.54 19.45 3.20
N MET A 136 -12.38 19.15 1.91
CA MET A 136 -12.21 20.14 0.85
C MET A 136 -13.53 20.42 0.12
N LYS A 137 -13.70 21.63 -0.41
CA LYS A 137 -14.79 21.92 -1.36
C LYS A 137 -14.45 21.32 -2.72
N GLY A 138 -15.47 20.98 -3.51
CA GLY A 138 -15.26 20.46 -4.88
C GLY A 138 -14.43 21.40 -5.76
N SER A 139 -14.59 22.72 -5.62
CA SER A 139 -13.78 23.72 -6.33
C SER A 139 -12.28 23.69 -5.98
N GLU A 140 -11.94 23.18 -4.79
CA GLU A 140 -10.56 23.08 -4.30
C GLU A 140 -9.97 21.69 -4.58
N HIS A 141 -10.82 20.66 -4.59
CA HIS A 141 -10.45 19.26 -4.78
C HIS A 141 -10.33 18.85 -6.25
N ASN A 142 -11.11 19.47 -7.14
CA ASN A 142 -11.11 19.11 -8.55
C ASN A 142 -9.71 19.25 -9.18
N ASP A 143 -9.23 18.16 -9.77
CA ASP A 143 -7.98 18.13 -10.53
C ASP A 143 -8.18 18.84 -11.87
N ILE A 144 -7.73 20.10 -11.96
CA ILE A 144 -7.88 20.93 -13.16
C ILE A 144 -7.00 20.38 -14.28
N PHE A 145 -7.62 20.00 -15.39
CA PHE A 145 -6.91 19.55 -16.58
C PHE A 145 -6.22 20.70 -17.31
N TYR A 146 -5.04 20.44 -17.85
CA TYR A 146 -4.30 21.33 -18.73
C TYR A 146 -3.58 20.52 -19.81
N ARG A 147 -3.16 21.22 -20.87
CA ARG A 147 -2.42 20.62 -21.99
C ARG A 147 -0.92 20.84 -21.83
N GLU A 148 -0.16 19.76 -21.85
CA GLU A 148 1.31 19.76 -21.85
C GLU A 148 1.79 19.16 -23.18
N GLY A 149 1.98 20.04 -24.17
CA GLY A 149 2.28 19.63 -25.55
C GLY A 149 1.18 18.77 -26.18
N ARG A 150 1.46 17.49 -26.40
CA ARG A 150 0.49 16.51 -26.94
C ARG A 150 -0.27 15.75 -25.87
N GLN A 151 0.12 15.86 -24.61
CA GLN A 151 -0.51 15.15 -23.49
C GLN A 151 -1.50 16.06 -22.74
N VAL A 152 -2.51 15.45 -22.16
CA VAL A 152 -3.44 16.10 -21.22
C VAL A 152 -3.07 15.60 -19.83
N ARG A 153 -2.90 16.54 -18.90
CA ARG A 153 -2.45 16.30 -17.52
C ARG A 153 -3.31 17.07 -16.53
N THR A 154 -3.12 16.84 -15.24
CA THR A 154 -3.81 17.59 -14.19
C THR A 154 -2.84 18.42 -13.34
N LYS A 155 -3.26 19.62 -12.92
CA LYS A 155 -2.43 20.53 -12.11
C LYS A 155 -2.14 19.97 -10.71
N THR A 156 -3.06 19.17 -10.20
CA THR A 156 -3.00 18.44 -8.92
C THR A 156 -3.33 16.97 -9.20
N ASN A 157 -3.12 16.11 -8.21
CA ASN A 157 -3.47 14.69 -8.33
C ASN A 157 -4.26 14.22 -7.10
N TYR A 158 -5.26 14.98 -6.69
CA TYR A 158 -6.10 14.62 -5.54
C TYR A 158 -6.95 13.37 -5.80
N SER A 159 -7.25 13.06 -7.06
CA SER A 159 -7.87 11.81 -7.48
C SER A 159 -6.97 10.58 -7.32
N GLY A 160 -5.65 10.77 -7.15
CA GLY A 160 -4.70 9.67 -6.99
C GLY A 160 -4.56 8.82 -8.24
N GLY A 161 -4.53 9.46 -9.41
CA GLY A 161 -4.34 8.82 -10.70
C GLY A 161 -5.56 8.08 -11.23
N ILE A 162 -6.70 8.09 -10.51
CA ILE A 162 -7.90 7.30 -10.84
C ILE A 162 -9.14 8.20 -10.78
N GLN A 163 -9.86 8.32 -11.89
CA GLN A 163 -11.12 9.06 -11.98
C GLN A 163 -12.19 8.18 -12.63
N GLY A 164 -13.38 8.12 -12.04
CA GLY A 164 -14.48 7.31 -12.57
C GLY A 164 -14.22 5.79 -12.58
N GLY A 165 -13.18 5.30 -11.90
CA GLY A 165 -12.78 3.89 -11.89
C GLY A 165 -11.66 3.53 -12.87
N ILE A 166 -11.21 4.48 -13.69
CA ILE A 166 -10.13 4.30 -14.67
C ILE A 166 -8.95 5.24 -14.39
N SER A 167 -7.76 4.88 -14.84
CA SER A 167 -6.58 5.73 -14.72
C SER A 167 -6.70 6.98 -15.57
N ASN A 168 -6.16 8.11 -15.09
CA ASN A 168 -6.14 9.38 -15.81
C ASN A 168 -4.76 9.75 -16.40
N GLY A 169 -3.74 8.93 -16.17
CA GLY A 169 -2.38 9.14 -16.67
C GLY A 169 -1.40 9.73 -15.66
N GLU A 170 -1.90 10.28 -14.55
CA GLU A 170 -1.05 10.68 -13.42
C GLU A 170 -0.68 9.46 -12.56
N ASP A 171 0.29 9.65 -11.67
CA ASP A 171 0.70 8.61 -10.71
C ASP A 171 -0.50 8.09 -9.91
N ILE A 172 -0.67 6.77 -9.86
CA ILE A 172 -1.62 6.17 -8.93
C ILE A 172 -0.90 6.03 -7.60
N TYR A 173 -1.44 6.65 -6.54
CA TYR A 173 -0.86 6.53 -5.21
C TYR A 173 -1.91 6.27 -4.14
N PHE A 174 -1.51 5.46 -3.16
CA PHE A 174 -2.37 5.06 -2.06
C PHE A 174 -1.59 4.75 -0.79
N ARG A 175 -2.33 4.65 0.31
CA ARG A 175 -1.83 4.37 1.66
C ARG A 175 -2.60 3.21 2.26
N VAL A 176 -1.87 2.31 2.92
CA VAL A 176 -2.39 1.09 3.52
C VAL A 176 -2.07 1.11 5.01
N ALA A 177 -3.11 1.09 5.84
CA ALA A 177 -2.98 1.16 7.29
C ALA A 177 -2.90 -0.24 7.91
N PHE A 178 -1.83 -0.50 8.65
CA PHE A 178 -1.58 -1.75 9.35
C PHE A 178 -1.73 -1.56 10.86
N LYS A 179 -2.53 -2.42 11.50
CA LYS A 179 -2.64 -2.46 12.97
C LYS A 179 -1.38 -3.10 13.60
N PRO A 180 -1.13 -2.87 14.91
CA PRO A 180 -0.17 -3.66 15.67
C PRO A 180 -0.44 -5.17 15.60
N VAL A 181 0.61 -5.97 15.79
CA VAL A 181 0.51 -7.43 15.81
C VAL A 181 -0.18 -7.87 17.09
N ALA A 182 -1.12 -8.81 17.01
CA ALA A 182 -1.90 -9.21 18.18
C ALA A 182 -1.07 -9.97 19.24
N THR A 183 0.01 -10.65 18.81
CA THR A 183 0.85 -11.44 19.71
C THR A 183 1.90 -10.54 20.37
N LEU A 184 1.67 -10.23 21.64
CA LEU A 184 2.59 -9.47 22.49
C LEU A 184 3.46 -10.41 23.33
N MET A 185 4.59 -9.90 23.80
CA MET A 185 5.39 -10.55 24.85
C MET A 185 4.84 -10.27 26.24
N GLN A 186 3.90 -9.34 26.38
CA GLN A 186 3.17 -9.06 27.61
C GLN A 186 2.06 -10.10 27.85
N LYS A 187 1.78 -10.36 29.13
CA LYS A 187 0.65 -11.18 29.55
C LYS A 187 -0.67 -10.45 29.24
N GLN A 188 -1.64 -11.19 28.70
CA GLN A 188 -2.98 -10.68 28.41
C GLN A 188 -4.04 -11.67 28.88
N ARG A 189 -5.14 -11.13 29.39
CA ARG A 189 -6.33 -11.92 29.68
C ARG A 189 -7.02 -12.30 28.38
N THR A 190 -7.41 -13.56 28.26
CA THR A 190 -8.16 -14.09 27.13
C THR A 190 -9.02 -15.25 27.60
N VAL A 191 -9.73 -15.91 26.68
CA VAL A 191 -10.52 -17.09 26.98
C VAL A 191 -9.97 -18.29 26.21
N ASN A 192 -9.93 -19.46 26.86
CA ASN A 192 -9.55 -20.69 26.20
C ASN A 192 -10.73 -21.28 25.40
N ALA A 193 -10.52 -22.42 24.73
CA ALA A 193 -11.57 -23.06 23.92
C ALA A 193 -12.79 -23.55 24.74
N LYS A 194 -12.67 -23.64 26.07
CA LYS A 194 -13.77 -23.98 26.99
C LYS A 194 -14.51 -22.76 27.52
N GLY A 195 -14.08 -21.55 27.14
CA GLY A 195 -14.66 -20.29 27.62
C GLY A 195 -14.14 -19.83 28.99
N GLU A 196 -13.12 -20.48 29.53
CA GLU A 196 -12.55 -20.12 30.82
C GLU A 196 -11.56 -18.96 30.67
N GLU A 197 -11.60 -18.00 31.60
CA GLU A 197 -10.62 -16.91 31.65
C GLU A 197 -9.23 -17.47 31.93
N VAL A 198 -8.28 -17.14 31.06
CA VAL A 198 -6.88 -17.54 31.18
C VAL A 198 -5.96 -16.36 30.89
N GLU A 199 -4.76 -16.41 31.45
CA GLU A 199 -3.69 -15.48 31.08
C GLU A 199 -2.82 -16.12 30.01
N MET A 200 -2.67 -15.44 28.87
CA MET A 200 -1.85 -15.88 27.75
C MET A 200 -0.68 -14.91 27.54
N MET A 201 0.50 -15.47 27.29
CA MET A 201 1.70 -14.74 26.88
C MET A 201 2.20 -15.34 25.57
N GLY A 202 2.54 -14.49 24.59
CA GLY A 202 3.15 -14.94 23.34
C GLY A 202 4.46 -15.68 23.59
N LYS A 203 4.68 -16.80 22.90
CA LYS A 203 5.94 -17.56 22.96
C LYS A 203 6.68 -17.42 21.63
N GLY A 204 7.94 -17.02 21.68
CA GLY A 204 8.84 -16.97 20.53
C GLY A 204 9.16 -15.56 20.05
N ARG A 205 9.82 -15.45 18.89
CA ARG A 205 10.17 -14.17 18.27
C ARG A 205 8.98 -13.71 17.41
N HIS A 206 8.34 -12.63 17.82
CA HIS A 206 7.29 -11.96 17.05
C HIS A 206 7.81 -10.64 16.47
N ASP A 207 7.34 -10.28 15.29
CA ASP A 207 7.72 -9.01 14.68
C ASP A 207 7.10 -7.85 15.50
N PRO A 208 7.91 -6.90 16.02
CA PRO A 208 7.39 -5.74 16.75
C PRO A 208 6.67 -4.75 15.83
N CYS A 209 6.91 -4.83 14.51
CA CYS A 209 6.24 -4.05 13.48
C CYS A 209 6.26 -4.82 12.16
N VAL A 210 5.13 -4.95 11.49
CA VAL A 210 5.00 -5.73 10.24
C VAL A 210 5.41 -4.96 8.98
N LEU A 211 5.45 -3.63 9.04
CA LEU A 211 5.58 -2.76 7.87
C LEU A 211 6.79 -3.08 6.97
N PRO A 212 8.01 -3.31 7.50
CA PRO A 212 9.16 -3.59 6.65
C PRO A 212 8.99 -4.84 5.79
N ARG A 213 8.21 -5.82 6.26
CA ARG A 213 7.85 -7.04 5.53
C ARG A 213 6.60 -6.86 4.66
N ALA A 214 5.71 -5.95 5.04
CA ALA A 214 4.48 -5.67 4.30
C ALA A 214 4.74 -4.90 3.00
N VAL A 215 5.78 -4.06 2.94
CA VAL A 215 6.15 -3.29 1.74
C VAL A 215 6.21 -4.15 0.46
N PRO A 216 7.01 -5.23 0.37
CA PRO A 216 7.03 -6.07 -0.84
C PRO A 216 5.69 -6.76 -1.13
N VAL A 217 4.87 -7.02 -0.11
CA VAL A 217 3.52 -7.60 -0.30
C VAL A 217 2.57 -6.57 -0.92
N VAL A 218 2.61 -5.31 -0.46
CA VAL A 218 1.83 -4.21 -1.03
C VAL A 218 2.21 -3.99 -2.49
N GLU A 219 3.51 -3.97 -2.80
CA GLU A 219 3.97 -3.87 -4.19
C GLU A 219 3.50 -5.04 -5.05
N ALA A 220 3.56 -6.27 -4.53
CA ALA A 220 3.16 -7.46 -5.25
C ALA A 220 1.64 -7.50 -5.53
N MET A 221 0.82 -7.19 -4.51
CA MET A 221 -0.63 -7.08 -4.67
C MET A 221 -1.00 -6.00 -5.67
N ALA A 222 -0.34 -4.84 -5.64
CA ALA A 222 -0.56 -3.77 -6.60
C ALA A 222 -0.18 -4.20 -8.02
N ALA A 223 0.97 -4.87 -8.16
CA ALA A 223 1.43 -5.38 -9.45
C ALA A 223 0.45 -6.37 -10.05
N LEU A 224 -0.09 -7.30 -9.25
CA LEU A 224 -1.08 -8.27 -9.72
C LEU A 224 -2.35 -7.59 -10.22
N VAL A 225 -2.89 -6.61 -9.48
CA VAL A 225 -4.09 -5.86 -9.90
C VAL A 225 -3.82 -5.08 -11.18
N ILE A 226 -2.70 -4.36 -11.27
CA ILE A 226 -2.38 -3.55 -12.45
C ILE A 226 -2.11 -4.44 -13.67
N ALA A 227 -1.46 -5.60 -13.49
CA ALA A 227 -1.25 -6.56 -14.56
C ALA A 227 -2.56 -7.16 -15.07
N ASP A 228 -3.49 -7.51 -14.18
CA ASP A 228 -4.81 -8.04 -14.55
C ASP A 228 -5.59 -7.00 -15.39
N HIS A 229 -5.69 -5.77 -14.90
CA HIS A 229 -6.33 -4.67 -15.62
C HIS A 229 -5.64 -4.37 -16.96
N LEU A 230 -4.31 -4.49 -17.03
CA LEU A 230 -3.56 -4.26 -18.27
C LEU A 230 -3.88 -5.32 -19.32
N LEU A 231 -3.95 -6.59 -18.91
CA LEU A 231 -4.30 -7.69 -19.80
C LEU A 231 -5.75 -7.59 -20.28
N ARG A 232 -6.69 -7.23 -19.40
CA ARG A 232 -8.09 -6.96 -19.76
C ARG A 232 -8.20 -5.83 -20.77
N SER A 233 -7.51 -4.71 -20.55
CA SER A 233 -7.56 -3.53 -21.43
C SER A 233 -7.15 -3.85 -22.89
N LYS A 234 -6.28 -4.84 -23.11
CA LYS A 234 -5.87 -5.28 -24.45
C LYS A 234 -7.01 -5.86 -25.29
N THR A 235 -8.12 -6.26 -24.69
CA THR A 235 -9.26 -6.86 -25.40
C THR A 235 -10.46 -5.91 -25.55
N VAL A 236 -10.39 -4.69 -24.97
CA VAL A 236 -11.54 -3.76 -24.92
C VAL A 236 -11.62 -2.86 -26.16
N LYS A 237 -10.52 -2.69 -26.88
CA LYS A 237 -10.49 -1.91 -28.13
C LYS A 237 -10.63 -2.85 -29.32
N LEU A 238 -11.69 -2.66 -30.12
CA LEU A 238 -11.71 -3.19 -31.47
C LEU A 238 -10.51 -2.57 -32.22
N SER A 239 -9.74 -3.40 -32.92
CA SER A 239 -8.66 -2.93 -33.78
C SER A 239 -9.24 -1.87 -34.71
N LYS A 240 -8.69 -0.66 -34.67
CA LYS A 240 -8.95 0.32 -35.72
C LYS A 240 -8.26 -0.24 -36.97
N GLU A 241 -9.07 -0.73 -37.92
CA GLU A 241 -8.65 -0.80 -39.32
C GLU A 241 -8.22 0.59 -39.81
#